data_AF-A0A1F2S4R2-F1
#
_entry.id   AF-A0A1F2S4R2-F1
#
_cell.length_a   1.000
_cell.length_b   1.000
_cell.length_c   1.000
_cell.angle_alpha   90.00
_cell.angle_beta   90.00
_cell.angle_gamma   90.00
#
_symmetry.space_group_name_H-M   'P 1'
#
loop_
_entity.id
_entity.type
_entity.pdbx_description
1 polymer ?
#
loop_
_entity_poly.entity_id
_entity_poly.type
_entity_poly.pdbx_seq_one_letter_code
_entity_poly.pdbx_strand_id
1 'polypeptide(L)' 'MHHKFAILDGQTAITGSYRWTIESDEENFEILVILHDTEVLEAYRREVELLWEQASVGSRSGAFHCSV' A
#
# COMPACT_ATOMS: atom_id res chain seq x y z
N MET A 1 -1.36 6.48 10.14
CA MET A 1 -0.80 5.76 8.96
C MET A 1 0.35 4.85 9.38
N HIS A 2 0.07 3.56 9.60
CA HIS A 2 1.07 2.52 9.97
C HIS A 2 1.02 1.30 9.04
N HIS A 3 0.32 1.43 7.92
CA HIS A 3 0.24 0.40 6.89
C HIS A 3 1.59 0.20 6.19
N LYS A 4 1.90 -1.06 5.86
CA LYS A 4 2.97 -1.42 4.94
C LYS A 4 2.39 -2.41 3.94
N PHE A 5 1.97 -1.90 2.79
CA PHE A 5 1.50 -2.74 1.70
C PHE A 5 1.72 -2.02 0.36
N ALA A 6 1.71 -2.80 -0.71
CA ALA A 6 1.67 -2.30 -2.09
C ALA A 6 0.69 -3.12 -2.92
N ILE A 7 0.13 -2.48 -3.94
CA ILE A 7 -0.62 -3.13 -5.01
C ILE A 7 0.20 -2.95 -6.29
N LEU A 8 0.53 -4.04 -6.95
CA LEU A 8 1.29 -4.06 -8.20
C LEU A 8 0.32 -4.39 -9.35
N ASP A 9 0.22 -3.48 -10.33
CA ASP A 9 -0.59 -3.61 -11.55
C ASP A 9 -2.07 -4.02 -11.33
N GLY A 10 -2.60 -3.80 -10.12
CA GLY A 10 -3.94 -4.24 -9.72
C GLY A 10 -4.10 -5.76 -9.58
N GLN A 11 -3.01 -6.54 -9.65
CA GLN A 11 -3.04 -8.01 -9.73
C GLN A 11 -2.33 -8.70 -8.57
N THR A 12 -1.47 -7.99 -7.85
CA THR A 12 -0.71 -8.56 -6.72
C THR A 12 -0.72 -7.58 -5.55
N ALA A 13 -1.08 -8.07 -4.36
CA ALA A 13 -0.93 -7.35 -3.12
C ALA A 13 0.29 -7.90 -2.35
N ILE A 14 1.14 -7.00 -1.90
CA ILE A 14 2.24 -7.30 -0.99
C ILE A 14 1.90 -6.65 0.35
N THR A 15 1.96 -7.39 1.45
CA THR A 15 1.64 -6.90 2.79
C THR A 15 2.47 -7.60 3.86
N GLY A 16 2.53 -7.05 5.06
CA GLY A 16 3.17 -7.70 6.19
C GLY A 16 3.70 -6.70 7.22
N SER A 17 4.72 -7.14 7.98
CA SER A 17 5.40 -6.27 8.94
C SER A 17 6.54 -5.46 8.30
N TYR A 18 7.05 -5.96 7.17
CA TYR A 18 8.17 -5.37 6.41
C TYR A 18 7.95 -3.90 6.07
N ARG A 19 8.85 -3.03 6.52
CA ARG A 19 8.93 -1.63 6.08
C ARG A 19 9.94 -1.54 4.93
N TRP A 20 9.74 -0.61 3.99
CA TRP A 20 10.73 -0.35 2.93
C TRP A 20 11.93 0.46 3.45
N THR A 21 12.72 -0.15 4.34
CA THR A 21 13.95 0.42 4.91
C THR A 21 15.06 -0.62 4.90
N ILE A 22 16.32 -0.18 4.94
CA ILE A 22 17.50 -1.07 4.93
C ILE A 22 17.48 -2.00 6.16
N GLU A 23 17.08 -1.49 7.33
CA GLU A 23 17.02 -2.29 8.55
C GLU A 23 15.98 -3.42 8.45
N SER A 24 14.91 -3.22 7.69
CA SER A 24 13.92 -4.29 7.47
C SER A 24 14.41 -5.36 6.49
N ASP A 25 15.31 -4.99 5.59
CA ASP A 25 15.95 -5.90 4.63
C ASP A 25 17.10 -6.70 5.26
N GLU A 26 17.90 -6.05 6.11
CA GLU A 26 19.17 -6.60 6.60
C GLU A 26 19.15 -7.05 8.07
N GLU A 27 18.34 -6.42 8.93
CA GLU A 27 18.46 -6.59 10.39
C GLU A 27 17.23 -7.22 11.05
N ASN A 28 16.02 -6.83 10.62
CA ASN A 28 14.78 -7.25 11.27
C ASN A 28 14.28 -8.59 10.74
N PHE A 29 13.67 -9.37 11.63
CA PHE A 29 12.87 -10.52 11.24
C PHE A 29 11.46 -10.07 10.86
N GLU A 30 11.26 -9.85 9.57
CA GLU A 30 10.01 -9.36 9.02
C GLU A 30 9.24 -10.46 8.28
N ILE A 31 7.93 -10.28 8.15
CA ILE A 31 7.07 -11.11 7.32
C ILE A 31 6.65 -10.30 6.09
N LEU A 32 6.75 -10.94 4.93
CA LEU A 32 6.19 -10.47 3.67
C LEU A 32 5.23 -11.53 3.11
N VAL A 33 4.02 -11.12 2.78
CA VAL A 33 2.97 -11.96 2.20
C VAL A 33 2.63 -11.42 0.82
N ILE A 34 2.65 -12.31 -0.18
CA ILE A 34 2.29 -12.00 -1.57
C ILE A 34 0.96 -12.68 -1.87
N LEU A 35 -0.02 -11.90 -2.27
CA LEU A 35 -1.40 -12.33 -2.50
C LEU A 35 -1.82 -11.98 -3.93
N HIS A 36 -2.56 -12.88 -4.57
CA HIS A 36 -3.13 -12.72 -5.91
C HIS A 36 -4.66 -12.88 -5.90
N ASP A 37 -5.26 -12.89 -4.72
CA ASP A 37 -6.71 -13.06 -4.56
C ASP A 37 -7.43 -11.76 -4.89
N THR A 38 -8.40 -11.83 -5.80
CA THR A 38 -9.12 -10.65 -6.32
C THR A 38 -9.97 -9.97 -5.25
N GLU A 39 -10.62 -10.73 -4.35
CA GLU A 39 -11.45 -10.13 -3.30
C GLU A 39 -10.57 -9.38 -2.29
N VAL A 40 -9.43 -9.95 -1.93
CA VAL A 40 -8.44 -9.28 -1.07
C VAL A 40 -7.86 -8.04 -1.75
N LEU A 41 -7.54 -8.10 -3.03
CA LEU A 41 -7.04 -6.96 -3.80
C LEU A 41 -8.02 -5.78 -3.79
N GLU A 42 -9.32 -6.03 -4.01
CA GLU A 42 -10.35 -4.99 -3.95
C GLU A 42 -10.44 -4.32 -2.57
N ALA A 43 -10.26 -5.09 -1.49
CA ALA A 43 -10.21 -4.52 -0.15
C ALA A 43 -9.02 -3.56 0.05
N TYR A 44 -7.83 -3.93 -0.44
CA TYR A 44 -6.65 -3.05 -0.40
C TYR A 44 -6.80 -1.84 -1.32
N ARG A 45 -7.36 -1.99 -2.52
CA ARG A 45 -7.61 -0.88 -3.47
C ARG A 45 -8.48 0.20 -2.81
N ARG A 46 -9.60 -0.20 -2.21
CA ARG A 46 -10.51 0.72 -1.51
C ARG A 46 -9.82 1.47 -0.38
N GLU A 47 -8.93 0.82 0.37
CA GLU A 47 -8.18 1.49 1.43
C GLU A 47 -7.23 2.55 0.85
N VAL A 48 -6.51 2.25 -0.24
CA VAL A 48 -5.64 3.23 -0.91
C VAL A 48 -6.44 4.45 -1.38
N GLU A 49 -7.61 4.23 -1.99
CA GLU A 49 -8.50 5.31 -2.45
C GLU A 49 -8.92 6.22 -1.29
N LEU A 50 -9.37 5.64 -0.16
CA LEU A 50 -9.73 6.40 1.04
C LEU A 50 -8.55 7.20 1.60
N LEU A 51 -7.36 6.62 1.61
CA LEU A 51 -6.14 7.30 2.06
C LEU A 51 -5.76 8.46 1.12
N TRP A 52 -5.93 8.29 -0.18
CA TRP A 52 -5.69 9.33 -1.18
C TRP A 52 -6.67 10.49 -1.04
N GLU A 53 -7.95 10.19 -0.86
CA GLU A 53 -8.99 11.20 -0.60
C GLU A 53 -8.65 12.00 0.66
N GLN A 54 -8.34 11.32 1.76
CA GLN A 54 -7.96 11.98 3.03
C GLN A 54 -6.70 12.84 2.89
N ALA A 55 -5.69 12.38 2.14
CA ALA A 55 -4.47 13.15 1.88
C ALA A 55 -4.74 14.38 0.98
N SER A 56 -5.64 14.24 0.01
CA SER A 56 -5.98 15.31 -0.93
C SER A 56 -6.69 16.49 -0.25
N VAL A 57 -7.45 16.24 0.82
CA VAL A 57 -8.15 17.28 1.61
C VAL A 57 -7.16 18.25 2.30
N GLY A 58 -5.88 17.87 2.47
CA GLY A 58 -4.84 18.72 3.06
C GLY A 58 -3.84 19.35 2.07
N SER A 59 -3.86 18.97 0.79
CA SER A 59 -2.84 19.35 -0.19
C SER A 59 -3.26 20.55 -1.04
N ARG A 60 -2.51 21.65 -0.97
CA ARG A 60 -2.66 22.75 -1.94
C ARG A 60 -2.23 22.26 -3.32
N SER A 61 -3.19 22.13 -4.23
CA SER A 61 -2.97 22.10 -5.69
C SER A 61 -1.87 21.14 -6.17
N GLY A 62 -2.19 19.86 -6.20
CA GLY A 62 -1.40 18.85 -6.90
C GLY A 62 -2.19 17.57 -6.98
N ALA A 63 -3.18 17.51 -7.88
CA ALA A 63 -3.96 16.30 -8.10
C ALA A 63 -3.08 15.25 -8.80
N PHE A 64 -2.41 14.42 -8.00
CA PHE A 64 -1.84 13.16 -8.48
C PHE A 64 -2.99 12.17 -8.67
N HIS A 65 -3.49 12.08 -9.90
CA HIS A 65 -4.45 11.04 -10.27
C HIS A 65 -3.70 9.71 -10.37
N CYS A 66 -3.70 8.96 -9.26
CA CYS A 66 -3.24 7.58 -9.22
C CYS A 66 -4.47 6.68 -9.39
N SER A 67 -4.71 6.25 -10.62
CA SER A 67 -5.62 5.14 -10.89
C SER A 67 -4.91 3.85 -10.48
N VAL A 68 -5.15 3.41 -9.25
CA VAL A 68 -4.68 2.13 -8.69
C VAL A 68 -5.40 0.97 -9.35
#